data_AF-A0A6V7IL65-F1
#
_entry.id   AF-A0A6V7IL65-F1
#
_cell.length_a   1.000
_cell.length_b   1.000
_cell.length_c   1.000
_cell.angle_alpha   90.00
_cell.angle_beta   90.00
_cell.angle_gamma   90.00
#
_symmetry.space_group_name_H-M   'P 1'
#
loop_
_entity.id
_entity.type
_entity.pdbx_description
1 polymer ?
#
loop_
_entity_poly.entity_id
_entity_poly.type
_entity_poly.pdbx_seq_one_letter_code
_entity_poly.pdbx_strand_id
1 'polypeptide(L)'
;TQEAIRYTDYVDEIPLPTSDYVPGTECVFSGWGGTELKPDDPSQELRYGHGKILHRVSCIGWLGRIPDYEICFRSIRNSKATICD
;
A
#
# COMPACT_ATOMS: atom_id res chain seq x y z
N THR A 1 16.06 -27.76 8.08
CA THR A 1 15.18 -27.08 9.06
C THR A 1 15.16 -25.61 8.73
N GLN A 2 14.02 -24.95 8.87
CA GLN A 2 13.95 -23.49 8.70
C GLN A 2 14.54 -22.83 9.96
N GLU A 3 15.42 -21.84 9.77
CA GLU A 3 16.02 -21.07 10.87
C GLU A 3 15.16 -19.85 11.23
N ALA A 4 15.27 -19.39 12.47
CA ALA A 4 14.60 -18.17 12.93
C ALA A 4 15.20 -16.92 12.26
N ILE A 5 14.36 -15.91 12.02
CA ILE A 5 14.82 -14.60 11.53
C ILE A 5 15.78 -13.97 12.55
N ARG A 6 16.85 -13.34 12.05
CA ARG A 6 17.76 -12.52 12.84
C ARG A 6 17.47 -11.05 12.55
N TYR A 7 17.07 -10.31 13.58
CA TYR A 7 16.87 -8.86 13.48
C TYR A 7 18.20 -8.12 13.31
N THR A 8 18.17 -7.08 12.50
CA THR A 8 19.30 -6.23 12.14
C THR A 8 18.80 -4.82 11.85
N ASP A 9 19.70 -3.91 11.51
CA ASP A 9 19.33 -2.55 11.08
C ASP A 9 18.45 -2.52 9.80
N TYR A 10 18.37 -3.63 9.04
CA TYR A 10 17.60 -3.74 7.80
C TYR A 10 16.43 -4.74 7.88
N VAL A 11 16.30 -5.48 8.98
CA VAL A 11 15.26 -6.51 9.16
C VAL A 11 14.68 -6.31 10.54
N ASP A 12 13.42 -5.89 10.58
CA ASP A 12 12.70 -5.61 11.82
C ASP A 12 11.22 -6.03 11.67
N GLU A 13 10.53 -6.10 12.80
CA GLU A 13 9.11 -6.45 12.88
C GLU A 13 8.20 -5.24 12.64
N ILE A 14 7.00 -5.52 12.14
CA ILE A 14 5.92 -4.52 12.05
C ILE A 14 4.89 -4.85 13.14
N PRO A 15 4.64 -3.94 14.09
CA PRO A 15 3.68 -4.20 15.16
C PRO A 15 2.26 -4.33 14.61
N LEU A 16 1.46 -5.19 15.24
CA LEU A 16 0.05 -5.31 14.91
C LEU A 16 -0.73 -4.04 15.29
N PRO A 17 -1.76 -3.65 14.51
CA PRO A 17 -2.60 -2.51 14.86
C PRO A 17 -3.38 -2.79 16.15
N THR A 18 -3.46 -1.78 17.03
CA THR A 18 -4.21 -1.84 18.30
C THR A 18 -5.60 -1.22 18.20
N SER A 19 -5.91 -0.60 17.08
CA SER A 19 -7.20 0.01 16.77
C SER A 19 -7.56 -0.21 15.31
N ASP A 20 -8.83 -0.07 14.98
CA ASP A 20 -9.29 -0.12 13.60
C ASP A 20 -8.80 1.10 12.79
N TYR A 21 -8.89 0.98 11.46
CA TYR A 21 -8.51 2.06 10.55
C TYR A 21 -9.51 3.23 10.61
N VAL A 22 -9.00 4.44 10.36
CA VAL A 22 -9.83 5.65 10.29
C VAL A 22 -9.82 6.18 8.85
N PRO A 23 -11.00 6.34 8.21
CA PRO A 23 -11.08 7.00 6.91
C PRO A 23 -10.45 8.40 6.93
N GLY A 24 -9.66 8.72 5.90
CA GLY A 24 -8.88 9.94 5.80
C GLY A 24 -7.44 9.81 6.29
N THR A 25 -7.10 8.76 7.05
CA THR A 25 -5.72 8.49 7.48
C THR A 25 -4.80 8.33 6.28
N GLU A 26 -3.69 9.08 6.30
CA GLU A 26 -2.61 8.94 5.33
C GLU A 26 -1.75 7.72 5.67
N CYS A 27 -1.46 6.91 4.67
CA CYS A 27 -0.63 5.72 4.82
C CYS A 27 0.44 5.67 3.72
N VAL A 28 1.51 4.94 4.02
CA VAL A 28 2.55 4.58 3.06
C VAL A 28 2.28 3.15 2.59
N PHE A 29 2.44 2.92 1.29
CA PHE A 29 2.49 1.58 0.71
C PHE A 29 3.83 1.43 -0.01
N SER A 30 4.34 0.21 -0.07
CA SER A 30 5.64 -0.07 -0.70
C SER A 30 5.62 -1.40 -1.44
N GLY A 31 6.47 -1.55 -2.43
CA GLY A 31 6.63 -2.80 -3.16
C GLY A 31 7.54 -2.69 -4.39
N TRP A 32 7.68 -3.82 -5.08
CA TRP A 32 8.48 -3.97 -6.30
C TRP A 32 7.60 -4.15 -7.55
N GLY A 33 6.32 -3.78 -7.48
CA GLY A 33 5.42 -3.84 -8.63
C GLY A 33 5.85 -2.91 -9.77
N GLY A 34 5.20 -3.03 -10.91
CA GLY A 34 5.43 -2.12 -12.03
C GLY A 34 5.08 -0.67 -11.65
N THR A 35 5.92 0.27 -12.08
CA THR A 35 5.80 1.69 -11.77
C THR A 35 4.96 2.45 -12.81
N GLU A 36 4.75 1.86 -13.98
CA GLU A 36 3.99 2.44 -15.08
C GLU A 36 2.61 1.79 -15.26
N LEU A 37 1.73 2.41 -16.05
CA LEU A 37 0.38 1.89 -16.31
C LEU A 37 0.35 0.58 -17.09
N LYS A 38 1.42 0.26 -17.83
CA LYS A 38 1.61 -0.97 -18.60
C LYS A 38 3.06 -1.42 -18.46
N PRO A 39 3.43 -1.92 -17.28
CA PRO A 39 4.81 -2.29 -17.01
C PRO A 39 5.16 -3.56 -17.78
N ASP A 40 6.25 -3.53 -18.54
CA ASP A 40 6.82 -4.75 -19.12
C ASP A 40 7.56 -5.56 -18.03
N ASP A 41 8.15 -4.88 -17.04
CA ASP A 41 8.92 -5.49 -15.94
C ASP A 41 8.59 -4.87 -14.57
N PRO A 42 8.75 -5.63 -13.47
CA PRO A 42 8.69 -5.10 -12.10
C PRO A 42 9.93 -4.26 -11.76
N SER A 43 9.79 -3.40 -10.74
CA SER A 43 10.91 -2.56 -10.29
C SER A 43 12.02 -3.39 -9.63
N GLN A 44 13.27 -3.08 -9.94
CA GLN A 44 14.44 -3.70 -9.30
C GLN A 44 14.77 -3.11 -7.92
N GLU A 45 14.14 -1.99 -7.58
CA GLU A 45 14.31 -1.31 -6.30
C GLU A 45 12.97 -1.22 -5.58
N LEU A 46 13.00 -1.18 -4.24
CA LEU A 46 11.79 -0.95 -3.47
C LEU A 46 11.27 0.46 -3.75
N ARG A 47 10.03 0.57 -4.23
CA ARG A 47 9.33 1.84 -4.36
C ARG A 47 8.32 2.00 -3.24
N TYR A 48 7.98 3.25 -2.94
CA TYR A 48 6.93 3.58 -1.99
C TYR A 48 6.09 4.75 -2.49
N GLY A 49 4.85 4.83 -2.01
CA GLY A 49 3.94 5.91 -2.31
C GLY A 49 3.07 6.25 -1.10
N HIS A 50 2.38 7.39 -1.21
CA HIS A 50 1.43 7.85 -0.20
C HIS A 50 0.00 7.68 -0.71
N GLY A 51 -0.91 7.38 0.20
CA GLY A 51 -2.33 7.41 -0.10
C GLY A 51 -3.17 7.63 1.14
N LYS A 52 -4.49 7.58 0.96
CA LYS A 52 -5.45 7.72 2.07
C LYS A 52 -6.35 6.51 2.14
N ILE A 53 -6.63 6.08 3.36
CA ILE A 53 -7.74 5.20 3.64
C ILE A 53 -9.03 5.96 3.34
N LEU A 54 -9.96 5.31 2.66
CA LEU A 54 -11.25 5.86 2.31
C LEU A 54 -12.36 5.15 3.09
N HIS A 55 -13.54 5.75 3.10
CA HIS A 55 -14.72 5.07 3.59
C HIS A 55 -15.04 3.89 2.66
N ARG A 56 -15.48 2.74 3.19
CA ARG A 56 -15.77 1.53 2.39
C ARG A 56 -16.70 1.82 1.21
N VAL A 57 -17.71 2.66 1.43
CA VAL A 57 -18.69 3.09 0.40
C VAL A 57 -18.04 3.80 -0.80
N SER A 58 -16.85 4.38 -0.64
CA SER A 58 -16.12 5.03 -1.74
C SER A 58 -15.59 4.04 -2.77
N CYS A 59 -15.27 2.81 -2.39
CA CYS A 59 -14.81 1.78 -3.33
C CYS A 59 -15.99 0.96 -3.92
N ILE A 60 -17.15 0.88 -3.24
CA ILE A 60 -18.31 0.12 -3.71
C ILE A 60 -18.80 0.59 -5.09
N GLY A 61 -18.74 1.90 -5.36
CA GLY A 61 -19.14 2.47 -6.64
C GLY A 61 -18.36 1.97 -7.86
N TRP A 62 -17.22 1.30 -7.65
CA TRP A 62 -16.31 0.84 -8.70
C TRP A 62 -16.21 -0.69 -8.80
N LEU A 63 -16.29 -1.39 -7.66
CA LEU A 63 -15.97 -2.82 -7.57
C LEU A 63 -17.17 -3.70 -7.17
N GLY A 64 -18.32 -3.09 -6.82
CA GLY A 64 -19.47 -3.81 -6.29
C GLY A 64 -19.38 -4.02 -4.78
N ARG A 65 -19.74 -5.21 -4.29
CA ARG A 65 -19.76 -5.49 -2.85
C ARG A 65 -18.34 -5.64 -2.31
N ILE A 66 -17.98 -4.81 -1.33
CA ILE A 66 -16.72 -4.91 -0.58
C ILE A 66 -17.02 -5.49 0.80
N PRO A 67 -16.41 -6.63 1.18
CA PRO A 67 -16.60 -7.23 2.48
C PRO A 67 -15.96 -6.40 3.60
N ASP A 68 -16.37 -6.66 4.85
CA ASP A 68 -15.92 -5.86 6.00
C ASP A 68 -14.45 -6.11 6.40
N TYR A 69 -13.80 -7.12 5.82
CA TYR A 69 -12.37 -7.41 6.03
C TYR A 69 -11.45 -6.72 5.00
N GLU A 70 -12.00 -5.92 4.09
CA GLU A 70 -11.23 -5.15 3.10
C GLU A 70 -11.17 -3.66 3.47
N ILE A 71 -10.01 -3.06 3.26
CA ILE A 71 -9.76 -1.63 3.50
C ILE A 71 -9.67 -0.92 2.15
N CYS A 72 -10.54 0.07 1.94
CA CYS A 72 -10.50 0.91 0.74
C CYS A 72 -9.36 1.92 0.87
N PHE A 73 -8.45 1.94 -0.10
CA PHE A 73 -7.28 2.82 -0.11
C PHE A 73 -7.10 3.48 -1.47
N ARG A 74 -6.69 4.75 -1.49
CA ARG A 74 -6.41 5.50 -2.72
C ARG A 74 -5.06 6.18 -2.65
N SER A 75 -4.22 5.93 -3.65
CA SER A 75 -2.98 6.66 -3.86
C SER A 75 -3.24 8.16 -4.07
N ILE A 76 -2.48 9.01 -3.38
CA ILE A 76 -2.47 10.46 -3.61
C ILE A 76 -1.48 10.71 -4.75
N ARG A 77 -1.97 11.23 -5.88
CA ARG A 77 -1.08 11.72 -6.93
C ARG A 77 -0.28 12.90 -6.38
N ASN A 78 1.03 12.77 -6.35
CA ASN A 78 1.92 13.92 -6.17
C ASN A 78 1.80 14.76 -7.45
N SER A 79 1.42 16.04 -7.35
CA SER A 79 1.26 16.92 -8.53
C SER A 79 2.56 17.20 -9.29
N LYS A 80 3.69 16.65 -8.81
CA LYS A 80 5.01 16.64 -9.45
C LYS A 80 5.50 15.26 -9.89
N ALA A 81 4.77 14.17 -9.58
CA ALA A 81 5.05 12.84 -10.11
C ALA A 81 4.13 12.63 -11.32
N THR A 82 4.49 13.29 -12.43
CA THR A 82 3.92 12.95 -13.73
C THR A 82 4.54 11.62 -14.10
N ILE A 83 3.81 10.52 -13.83
CA ILE A 83 4.27 9.14 -14.00
C ILE A 83 5.33 8.77 -12.94
N CYS A 84 5.14 7.60 -12.31
CA CYS A 84 6.22 6.99 -11.56
C CYS A 84 7.18 6.45 -12.61
N ASP A 85 8.11 7.29 -13.07
CA ASP A 85 9.25 6.88 -13.89
C ASP A 85 10.14 5.92 -13.08
#